data_AF-A0A523AA51-F1
#
_entry.id   AF-A0A523AA51-F1
#
_cell.length_a   1.000
_cell.length_b   1.000
_cell.length_c   1.000
_cell.angle_alpha   90.00
_cell.angle_beta   90.00
_cell.angle_gamma   90.00
#
_symmetry.space_group_name_H-M   'P 1'
#
loop_
_entity.id
_entity.type
_entity.pdbx_description
1 polymer ?
#
loop_
_entity_poly.entity_id
_entity_poly.type
_entity_poly.pdbx_seq_one_letter_code
_entity_poly.pdbx_strand_id
1 'polypeptide(L)'
;KIDVLSITDHDTIDGSLSAIEIVSAEKLPIIIIPGIEISTKSGHLLAYGISKDIERGIEIRETCEAVRSLGGISVLAHPFDFLRKGTLRIKDFRFVDCVEVFNAKSYFNFLAKRYAIKYGKRGIGGSDAHTARQVGIVINYLESSEKESILNAIYDGRKQTIKERLSFLLSRINPKP
;
A
#
# COMPACT_ATOMS: atom_id res chain seq x y z
N LYS A 1 11.28 11.31 -5.75
CA LYS A 1 11.26 10.29 -6.84
C LYS A 1 10.56 9.07 -6.26
N ILE A 2 9.81 8.33 -7.06
CA ILE A 2 9.24 7.04 -6.65
C ILE A 2 10.02 5.97 -7.38
N ASP A 3 10.70 5.10 -6.64
CA ASP A 3 11.51 4.02 -7.19
C ASP A 3 10.73 2.70 -7.28
N VAL A 4 9.71 2.55 -6.44
CA VAL A 4 8.84 1.36 -6.37
C VAL A 4 7.39 1.80 -6.32
N LEU A 5 6.52 1.17 -7.11
CA LEU A 5 5.08 1.38 -7.14
C LEU A 5 4.36 0.04 -7.04
N SER A 6 3.17 0.05 -6.44
CA SER A 6 2.22 -1.07 -6.53
C SER A 6 0.87 -0.51 -6.96
N ILE A 7 0.27 -1.12 -7.98
CA ILE A 7 -1.07 -0.78 -8.46
C ILE A 7 -2.03 -1.79 -7.84
N THR A 8 -2.84 -1.37 -6.89
CA THR A 8 -3.71 -2.25 -6.11
C THR A 8 -5.16 -2.02 -6.51
N ASP A 9 -5.52 -2.44 -7.73
CA ASP A 9 -6.91 -2.36 -8.18
C ASP A 9 -7.81 -3.26 -7.33
N HIS A 10 -9.10 -2.92 -7.30
CA HIS A 10 -10.07 -3.66 -6.51
C HIS A 10 -10.31 -5.05 -7.09
N ASP A 11 -10.04 -6.07 -6.27
CA ASP A 11 -10.36 -7.47 -6.56
C ASP A 11 -9.74 -8.03 -7.87
N THR A 12 -8.73 -7.36 -8.45
CA THR A 12 -8.00 -7.85 -9.64
C THR A 12 -6.53 -7.44 -9.62
N ILE A 13 -5.66 -8.34 -10.11
CA ILE A 13 -4.22 -8.11 -10.29
C ILE A 13 -3.87 -7.48 -11.65
N ASP A 14 -4.83 -7.40 -12.57
CA ASP A 14 -4.58 -7.12 -13.99
C ASP A 14 -3.88 -5.77 -14.23
N GLY A 15 -4.25 -4.73 -13.49
CA GLY A 15 -3.60 -3.43 -13.60
C GLY A 15 -2.14 -3.44 -13.15
N SER A 16 -1.82 -4.23 -12.12
CA SER A 16 -0.44 -4.47 -11.69
C SER A 16 0.37 -5.22 -12.75
N LEU A 17 -0.19 -6.26 -13.36
CA LEU A 17 0.47 -7.03 -14.42
C LEU A 17 0.69 -6.18 -15.67
N SER A 18 -0.33 -5.42 -16.07
CA SER A 18 -0.24 -4.48 -17.21
C SER A 18 0.86 -3.44 -17.00
N ALA A 19 1.00 -2.91 -15.78
CA ALA A 19 2.07 -1.97 -15.46
C ALA A 19 3.46 -2.60 -15.49
N ILE A 20 3.61 -3.87 -15.07
CA ILE A 20 4.87 -4.61 -15.22
C ILE A 20 5.26 -4.72 -16.70
N GLU A 21 4.30 -5.06 -17.57
CA GLU A 21 4.54 -5.16 -19.01
C GLU A 21 4.98 -3.83 -19.61
N ILE A 22 4.29 -2.72 -19.28
CA ILE A 22 4.63 -1.37 -19.75
C ILE A 22 6.03 -0.97 -19.27
N VAL A 23 6.33 -1.12 -17.97
CA VAL A 23 7.63 -0.77 -17.39
C VAL A 23 8.76 -1.52 -18.07
N SER A 24 8.56 -2.82 -18.36
CA SER A 24 9.52 -3.65 -19.08
C SER A 24 9.70 -3.20 -20.53
N ALA A 25 8.60 -3.01 -21.27
CA ALA A 25 8.61 -2.63 -22.68
C ALA A 25 9.25 -1.25 -22.90
N GLU A 26 8.96 -0.30 -22.03
CA GLU A 26 9.46 1.08 -22.10
C GLU A 26 10.77 1.29 -21.34
N LYS A 27 11.29 0.27 -20.65
CA LYS A 27 12.51 0.32 -19.82
C LYS A 27 12.46 1.45 -18.79
N LEU A 28 11.31 1.62 -18.14
CA LEU A 28 11.12 2.68 -17.16
C LEU A 28 11.93 2.40 -15.90
N PRO A 29 12.57 3.41 -15.28
CA PRO A 29 13.41 3.24 -14.09
C PRO A 29 12.58 3.20 -12.79
N ILE A 30 11.55 2.36 -12.78
CA ILE A 30 10.64 2.12 -11.65
C ILE A 30 10.37 0.62 -11.53
N ILE A 31 10.22 0.12 -10.32
CA ILE A 31 9.89 -1.29 -10.07
C ILE A 31 8.43 -1.40 -9.68
N ILE A 32 7.72 -2.35 -10.27
CA ILE A 32 6.34 -2.68 -9.90
C ILE A 32 6.34 -3.89 -8.98
N ILE A 33 5.86 -3.71 -7.76
CA ILE A 33 5.48 -4.83 -6.89
C ILE A 33 4.01 -5.12 -7.19
N PRO A 34 3.66 -6.31 -7.74
CA PRO A 34 2.28 -6.61 -8.07
C PRO A 34 1.44 -6.63 -6.80
N GLY A 35 0.23 -6.09 -6.87
CA GLY A 35 -0.66 -6.04 -5.72
C GLY A 35 -2.12 -5.85 -6.08
N ILE A 36 -2.98 -6.03 -5.09
CA ILE A 36 -4.45 -6.01 -5.20
C ILE A 36 -5.04 -5.40 -3.92
N GLU A 37 -6.14 -4.66 -4.04
CA GLU A 37 -6.98 -4.29 -2.90
C GLU A 37 -8.20 -5.22 -2.83
N ILE A 38 -8.13 -6.22 -1.95
CA ILE A 38 -9.12 -7.28 -1.85
C ILE A 38 -10.28 -6.81 -0.97
N SER A 39 -11.50 -6.86 -1.50
CA SER A 39 -12.74 -6.64 -0.79
C SER A 39 -13.08 -7.87 0.06
N THR A 40 -12.76 -7.87 1.36
CA THR A 40 -13.11 -8.98 2.28
C THR A 40 -14.50 -8.77 2.90
N LYS A 41 -15.00 -9.75 3.67
CA LYS A 41 -16.25 -9.60 4.45
C LYS A 41 -16.27 -8.42 5.41
N SER A 42 -15.10 -8.03 5.92
CA SER A 42 -15.01 -7.02 6.98
C SER A 42 -14.31 -5.74 6.58
N GLY A 43 -13.80 -5.66 5.36
CA GLY A 43 -13.20 -4.45 4.83
C GLY A 43 -12.09 -4.76 3.85
N HIS A 44 -11.36 -3.73 3.43
CA HIS A 44 -10.32 -3.91 2.43
C HIS A 44 -9.01 -4.44 3.03
N LEU A 45 -8.33 -5.29 2.26
CA LEU A 45 -7.02 -5.83 2.55
C LEU A 45 -6.14 -5.62 1.32
N LEU A 46 -5.00 -4.94 1.49
CA LEU A 46 -3.99 -4.86 0.45
C LEU A 46 -3.16 -6.14 0.50
N ALA A 47 -2.91 -6.75 -0.66
CA ALA A 47 -1.97 -7.84 -0.80
C ALA A 47 -0.88 -7.45 -1.80
N TYR A 48 0.37 -7.61 -1.39
CA TYR A 48 1.55 -7.29 -2.19
C TYR A 48 2.36 -8.52 -2.51
N GLY A 49 2.97 -8.55 -3.69
CA GLY A 49 3.88 -9.60 -4.12
C GLY A 49 3.19 -10.92 -4.49
N ILE A 50 1.91 -10.86 -4.86
CA ILE A 50 1.14 -11.99 -5.39
C ILE A 50 1.00 -11.90 -6.91
N SER A 51 0.65 -13.01 -7.57
CA SER A 51 0.61 -13.10 -9.04
C SER A 51 -0.75 -13.52 -9.61
N LYS A 52 -1.78 -13.60 -8.77
CA LYS A 52 -3.15 -13.96 -9.18
C LYS A 52 -4.16 -13.39 -8.21
N ASP A 53 -5.41 -13.30 -8.66
CA ASP A 53 -6.53 -12.87 -7.84
C ASP A 53 -6.77 -13.81 -6.65
N ILE A 54 -7.33 -13.23 -5.59
CA ILE A 54 -7.83 -13.95 -4.41
C ILE A 54 -9.33 -13.71 -4.34
N GLU A 55 -10.07 -14.74 -3.97
CA GLU A 55 -11.53 -14.66 -3.84
C GLU A 55 -11.95 -13.52 -2.89
N ARG A 56 -12.81 -12.64 -3.40
CA ARG A 56 -13.40 -11.56 -2.61
C ARG A 56 -14.53 -12.06 -1.72
N GLY A 57 -14.84 -11.31 -0.67
CA GLY A 57 -15.99 -11.58 0.19
C GLY A 57 -15.81 -12.77 1.12
N ILE A 58 -14.56 -13.20 1.37
CA ILE A 58 -14.20 -14.20 2.40
C ILE A 58 -13.67 -13.50 3.67
N GLU A 59 -13.43 -14.25 4.75
CA GLU A 59 -12.95 -13.65 6.01
C GLU A 59 -11.50 -13.15 5.90
N ILE A 60 -11.16 -12.02 6.56
CA ILE A 60 -9.79 -11.47 6.54
C ILE A 60 -8.73 -12.51 6.90
N ARG A 61 -9.02 -13.38 7.87
CA ARG A 61 -8.10 -14.45 8.24
C ARG A 61 -7.80 -15.39 7.06
N GLU A 62 -8.83 -15.84 6.37
CA GLU A 62 -8.74 -16.73 5.21
C GLU A 62 -8.04 -16.02 4.05
N THR A 63 -8.36 -14.74 3.82
CA THR A 63 -7.65 -13.91 2.83
C THR A 63 -6.17 -13.79 3.16
N CYS A 64 -5.78 -13.55 4.42
CA CYS A 64 -4.37 -13.48 4.83
C CYS A 64 -3.65 -14.83 4.64
N GLU A 65 -4.33 -15.95 4.91
CA GLU A 65 -3.80 -17.30 4.67
C GLU A 65 -3.60 -17.54 3.16
N ALA A 66 -4.54 -17.12 2.32
CA ALA A 66 -4.41 -17.17 0.87
C ALA A 66 -3.24 -16.31 0.36
N VAL A 67 -3.11 -15.06 0.83
CA VAL A 67 -2.00 -14.17 0.49
C VAL A 67 -0.65 -14.82 0.85
N ARG A 68 -0.54 -15.37 2.06
CA ARG A 68 0.67 -16.07 2.51
C ARG A 68 0.98 -17.30 1.67
N SER A 69 -0.03 -18.05 1.23
CA SER A 69 0.16 -19.23 0.36
C SER A 69 0.77 -18.88 -1.00
N LEU A 70 0.60 -17.62 -1.44
CA LEU A 70 1.20 -17.07 -2.66
C LEU A 70 2.53 -16.35 -2.39
N GLY A 71 3.06 -16.44 -1.17
CA GLY A 71 4.26 -15.73 -0.74
C GLY A 71 4.08 -14.21 -0.69
N GLY A 72 2.84 -13.72 -0.60
CA GLY A 72 2.53 -12.30 -0.51
C GLY A 72 2.56 -11.76 0.92
N ILE A 73 2.44 -10.44 1.03
CA ILE A 73 2.35 -9.69 2.28
C ILE A 73 0.96 -9.06 2.39
N SER A 74 0.30 -9.26 3.52
CA SER A 74 -1.04 -8.73 3.81
C SER A 74 -0.97 -7.45 4.64
N VAL A 75 -1.67 -6.41 4.19
CA VAL A 75 -1.75 -5.12 4.89
C VAL A 75 -3.21 -4.73 5.09
N LEU A 76 -3.58 -4.43 6.33
CA LEU A 76 -4.92 -3.94 6.62
C LEU A 76 -5.12 -2.53 6.08
N ALA A 77 -6.00 -2.36 5.10
CA ALA A 77 -6.24 -1.10 4.42
C ALA A 77 -7.16 -0.20 5.25
N HIS A 78 -6.77 1.07 5.42
CA HIS A 78 -7.55 2.16 6.04
C HIS A 78 -8.52 1.72 7.16
N PRO A 79 -8.06 0.98 8.18
CA PRO A 79 -8.97 0.46 9.20
C PRO A 79 -9.68 1.62 9.92
N PHE A 80 -10.90 1.35 10.35
CA PHE A 80 -11.86 2.30 10.91
C PHE A 80 -12.52 3.26 9.90
N ASP A 81 -12.09 3.29 8.64
CA ASP A 81 -12.70 4.12 7.59
C ASP A 81 -13.96 3.46 6.99
N PHE A 82 -15.07 3.53 7.72
CA PHE A 82 -16.34 2.95 7.27
C PHE A 82 -16.87 3.58 5.96
N LEU A 83 -16.43 4.80 5.60
CA LEU A 83 -16.81 5.45 4.35
C LEU A 83 -16.10 4.82 3.14
N ARG A 84 -14.94 4.20 3.36
CA ARG A 84 -14.12 3.55 2.32
C ARG A 84 -14.02 2.03 2.51
N LYS A 85 -14.92 1.44 3.29
CA LYS A 85 -14.95 0.00 3.61
C LYS A 85 -13.69 -0.49 4.35
N GLY A 86 -13.11 0.33 5.21
CA GLY A 86 -12.13 -0.10 6.19
C GLY A 86 -12.76 -0.97 7.29
N THR A 87 -12.02 -1.93 7.83
CA THR A 87 -12.56 -2.78 8.90
C THR A 87 -12.81 -2.03 10.20
N LEU A 88 -13.94 -2.31 10.84
CA LEU A 88 -14.24 -1.91 12.22
C LEU A 88 -13.90 -3.01 13.23
N ARG A 89 -13.63 -4.23 12.77
CA ARG A 89 -13.41 -5.39 13.66
C ARG A 89 -11.97 -5.37 14.16
N ILE A 90 -11.81 -4.98 15.42
CA ILE A 90 -10.52 -4.92 16.12
C ILE A 90 -9.73 -6.24 16.04
N LYS A 91 -10.40 -7.40 16.03
CA LYS A 91 -9.74 -8.71 15.95
C LYS A 91 -8.95 -8.92 14.64
N ASP A 92 -9.31 -8.21 13.57
CA ASP A 92 -8.73 -8.41 12.22
C ASP A 92 -7.24 -8.01 12.20
N PHE A 93 -6.84 -7.06 13.04
CA PHE A 93 -5.45 -6.64 13.24
C PHE A 93 -4.52 -7.79 13.65
N ARG A 94 -5.04 -8.91 14.20
CA ARG A 94 -4.21 -10.05 14.62
C ARG A 94 -3.64 -10.82 13.43
N PHE A 95 -4.38 -10.88 12.32
CA PHE A 95 -4.11 -11.81 11.22
C PHE A 95 -3.17 -11.26 10.14
N VAL A 96 -3.16 -9.94 9.97
CA VAL A 96 -2.37 -9.24 8.94
C VAL A 96 -0.89 -9.14 9.30
N ASP A 97 -0.03 -8.95 8.30
CA ASP A 97 1.40 -8.74 8.51
C ASP A 97 1.69 -7.28 8.89
N CYS A 98 1.07 -6.33 8.17
CA CYS A 98 1.18 -4.88 8.41
C CYS A 98 -0.19 -4.19 8.48
N VAL A 99 -0.18 -2.91 8.86
CA VAL A 99 -1.37 -2.04 8.88
C VAL A 99 -1.08 -0.76 8.12
N GLU A 100 -2.02 -0.28 7.31
CA GLU A 100 -2.00 1.07 6.78
C GLU A 100 -2.32 2.06 7.91
N VAL A 101 -1.29 2.60 8.55
CA VAL A 101 -1.42 3.54 9.68
C VAL A 101 -1.70 4.97 9.22
N PHE A 102 -1.54 5.22 7.92
CA PHE A 102 -1.86 6.49 7.31
C PHE A 102 -2.33 6.34 5.87
N ASN A 103 -3.62 6.58 5.65
CA ASN A 103 -4.21 6.69 4.33
C ASN A 103 -4.45 8.18 4.00
N ALA A 104 -4.09 8.61 2.79
CA ALA A 104 -4.22 10.00 2.39
C ALA A 104 -5.67 10.53 2.36
N LYS A 105 -6.67 9.65 2.29
CA LYS A 105 -8.09 9.97 2.24
C LYS A 105 -8.83 9.69 3.55
N SER A 106 -8.18 9.03 4.52
CA SER A 106 -8.83 8.67 5.78
C SER A 106 -8.70 9.73 6.88
N TYR A 107 -9.79 9.90 7.64
CA TYR A 107 -9.82 10.69 8.87
C TYR A 107 -9.46 9.86 10.12
N PHE A 108 -9.33 8.54 10.00
CA PHE A 108 -9.19 7.62 11.13
C PHE A 108 -7.75 7.11 11.35
N ASN A 109 -6.76 7.73 10.71
CA ASN A 109 -5.34 7.36 10.80
C ASN A 109 -4.82 7.26 12.25
N PHE A 110 -5.32 8.11 13.16
CA PHE A 110 -4.98 8.02 14.60
C PHE A 110 -5.37 6.67 15.21
N LEU A 111 -6.57 6.16 14.91
CA LEU A 111 -7.03 4.87 15.41
C LEU A 111 -6.25 3.73 14.75
N ALA A 112 -6.02 3.81 13.43
CA ALA A 112 -5.19 2.83 12.71
C ALA A 112 -3.81 2.68 13.37
N LYS A 113 -3.12 3.80 13.62
CA LYS A 113 -1.81 3.82 14.30
C LYS A 113 -1.89 3.27 15.74
N ARG A 114 -2.88 3.68 16.52
CA ARG A 114 -3.07 3.21 17.91
C ARG A 114 -3.25 1.70 17.96
N TYR A 115 -4.05 1.14 17.05
CA TYR A 115 -4.32 -0.30 17.01
C TYR A 115 -3.17 -1.10 16.39
N ALA A 116 -2.44 -0.55 15.43
CA ALA A 116 -1.20 -1.16 14.94
C ALA A 116 -0.20 -1.36 16.10
N ILE A 117 0.02 -0.33 16.93
CA ILE A 117 0.87 -0.42 18.13
C ILE A 117 0.34 -1.46 19.11
N LYS A 118 -0.97 -1.43 19.41
CA LYS A 118 -1.62 -2.38 20.34
C LYS A 118 -1.41 -3.85 19.93
N TYR A 119 -1.38 -4.14 18.63
CA TYR A 119 -1.20 -5.48 18.09
C TYR A 119 0.24 -5.82 17.68
N GLY A 120 1.20 -4.93 17.96
CA GLY A 120 2.60 -5.12 17.58
C GLY A 120 2.82 -5.22 16.07
N LYS A 121 1.97 -4.55 15.28
CA LYS A 121 2.04 -4.55 13.82
C LYS A 121 2.86 -3.38 13.30
N ARG A 122 3.59 -3.66 12.22
CA ARG A 122 4.28 -2.64 11.43
C ARG A 122 3.27 -1.74 10.72
N GLY A 123 3.63 -0.47 10.59
CA GLY A 123 2.76 0.54 10.00
C GLY A 123 3.34 1.08 8.70
N ILE A 124 2.54 1.08 7.64
CA ILE A 124 2.87 1.72 6.37
C ILE A 124 1.86 2.85 6.05
N GLY A 125 2.23 3.73 5.14
CA GLY A 125 1.32 4.74 4.58
C GLY A 125 0.91 4.42 3.15
N GLY A 126 -0.28 4.83 2.74
CA GLY A 126 -0.77 4.70 1.37
C GLY A 126 -1.41 5.98 0.84
N SER A 127 -1.17 6.24 -0.45
CA SER A 127 -1.78 7.37 -1.15
C SER A 127 -3.24 7.12 -1.51
N ASP A 128 -3.65 5.85 -1.64
CA ASP A 128 -4.98 5.45 -2.12
C ASP A 128 -5.35 6.29 -3.35
N ALA A 129 -4.45 6.27 -4.34
CA ALA A 129 -4.53 7.17 -5.49
C ALA A 129 -5.61 6.68 -6.46
N HIS A 130 -6.47 7.58 -6.92
CA HIS A 130 -7.45 7.32 -7.98
C HIS A 130 -7.19 8.20 -9.21
N THR A 131 -6.12 9.01 -9.17
CA THR A 131 -5.68 9.87 -10.26
C THR A 131 -4.16 9.95 -10.26
N ALA A 132 -3.54 10.19 -11.42
CA ALA A 132 -2.08 10.31 -11.54
C ALA A 132 -1.48 11.38 -10.61
N ARG A 133 -2.21 12.47 -10.32
CA ARG A 133 -1.76 13.56 -9.42
C ARG A 133 -1.63 13.12 -7.94
N GLN A 134 -2.36 12.07 -7.56
CA GLN A 134 -2.35 11.53 -6.20
C GLN A 134 -1.23 10.51 -5.98
N VAL A 135 -0.60 10.00 -7.03
CA VAL A 135 0.55 9.10 -6.91
C VAL A 135 1.68 9.79 -6.12
N GLY A 136 2.18 9.11 -5.09
CA GLY A 136 3.27 9.59 -4.24
C GLY A 136 2.94 10.75 -3.30
N ILE A 137 1.66 11.07 -3.05
CA ILE A 137 1.32 12.00 -1.95
C ILE A 137 1.61 11.41 -0.56
N VAL A 138 1.71 10.09 -0.47
CA VAL A 138 2.18 9.36 0.71
C VAL A 138 3.18 8.33 0.17
N ILE A 139 4.36 8.25 0.77
CA ILE A 139 5.42 7.34 0.37
C ILE A 139 5.95 6.60 1.59
N ASN A 140 6.56 5.44 1.35
CA ASN A 140 7.32 4.70 2.34
C ASN A 140 8.77 4.63 1.89
N TYR A 141 9.70 4.62 2.84
CA TYR A 141 11.11 4.37 2.60
C TYR A 141 11.36 2.87 2.80
N LEU A 142 11.97 2.24 1.78
CA LEU A 142 12.27 0.81 1.75
C LEU A 142 13.79 0.61 1.77
N GLU A 143 14.26 -0.48 2.38
CA GLU A 143 15.68 -0.85 2.39
C GLU A 143 16.14 -1.40 1.02
N SER A 144 15.23 -2.05 0.30
CA SER A 144 15.43 -2.55 -1.06
C SER A 144 14.15 -2.43 -1.89
N SER A 145 14.22 -2.78 -3.17
CA SER A 145 13.07 -2.86 -4.06
C SER A 145 12.31 -4.19 -4.03
N GLU A 146 12.70 -5.11 -3.16
CA GLU A 146 12.04 -6.41 -3.00
C GLU A 146 10.76 -6.29 -2.14
N LYS A 147 9.79 -7.17 -2.34
CA LYS A 147 8.51 -7.12 -1.61
C LYS A 147 8.69 -7.27 -0.10
N GLU A 148 9.67 -8.05 0.33
CA GLU A 148 10.00 -8.30 1.73
C GLU A 148 10.35 -7.00 2.47
N SER A 149 10.88 -5.99 1.76
CA SER A 149 11.15 -4.66 2.32
C SER A 149 9.88 -3.94 2.79
N ILE A 150 8.68 -4.33 2.33
CA ILE A 150 7.40 -3.79 2.84
C ILE A 150 7.26 -4.06 4.35
N LEU A 151 7.79 -5.18 4.85
CA LEU A 151 7.74 -5.50 6.27
C LEU A 151 8.61 -4.54 7.10
N ASN A 152 9.68 -3.98 6.55
CA ASN A 152 10.54 -3.02 7.25
C ASN A 152 10.37 -1.58 6.72
N ALA A 153 9.30 -1.33 5.97
CA ALA A 153 9.01 -0.04 5.39
C ALA A 153 8.84 1.03 6.48
N ILE A 154 9.48 2.17 6.28
CA ILE A 154 9.39 3.32 7.18
C ILE A 154 8.48 4.37 6.56
N TYR A 155 7.43 4.74 7.28
CA TYR A 155 6.57 5.87 6.94
C TYR A 155 6.93 7.09 7.82
N ASP A 156 7.18 8.24 7.20
CA ASP A 156 7.61 9.48 7.89
C ASP A 156 6.48 10.27 8.56
N GLY A 157 5.23 9.81 8.46
CA GLY A 157 4.09 10.45 9.12
C GLY A 157 3.46 11.60 8.34
N ARG A 158 3.90 11.92 7.11
CA ARG A 158 3.45 13.12 6.39
C ARG A 158 2.79 12.80 5.04
N LYS A 159 1.96 13.74 4.56
CA LYS A 159 1.56 13.82 3.16
C LYS A 159 2.52 14.76 2.44
N GLN A 160 3.01 14.35 1.28
CA GLN A 160 3.75 15.23 0.39
C GLN A 160 2.79 16.18 -0.33
N THR A 161 3.08 17.47 -0.23
CA THR A 161 2.40 18.52 -0.99
C THR A 161 2.90 18.56 -2.45
N ILE A 162 2.12 19.18 -3.33
CA ILE A 162 2.58 19.48 -4.71
C ILE A 162 3.87 20.31 -4.67
N LYS A 163 3.97 21.27 -3.74
CA LYS A 163 5.14 22.15 -3.58
C LYS A 163 6.40 21.35 -3.23
N GLU A 164 6.31 20.39 -2.31
CA GLU A 164 7.46 19.55 -1.94
C GLU A 164 7.90 18.63 -3.08
N ARG A 165 6.96 18.07 -3.84
CA ARG A 165 7.26 17.26 -5.02
C ARG A 165 7.94 18.08 -6.13
N LEU A 166 7.44 19.29 -6.37
CA LEU A 166 8.04 20.24 -7.32
C LEU A 166 9.43 20.70 -6.83
N SER A 167 9.59 21.01 -5.55
CA SER A 167 10.87 21.39 -4.96
C SER A 167 11.93 20.29 -5.14
N PHE A 168 11.55 19.03 -4.93
CA PHE A 168 12.41 17.87 -5.19
C PHE A 168 12.76 17.70 -6.68
N LEU A 169 11.81 17.94 -7.59
CA LEU A 169 12.07 17.89 -9.03
C LEU A 169 13.03 19.02 -9.44
N LEU A 170 12.80 20.24 -8.97
CA LEU A 170 13.60 21.42 -9.28
C LEU A 170 15.03 21.31 -8.72
N SER A 171 15.21 20.73 -7.53
CA SER A 171 16.55 20.50 -6.96
C SER A 171 17.41 19.52 -7.76
N ARG A 172 16.81 18.72 -8.66
CA ARG A 172 17.52 17.84 -9.59
C ARG A 172 17.82 18.48 -10.95
N ILE A 173 17.08 19.51 -11.33
CA ILE A 173 17.31 20.27 -12.58
C ILE A 173 18.40 21.32 -12.35
N ASN A 174 18.46 21.89 -11.15
CA ASN A 174 19.56 22.76 -10.70
C ASN A 174 20.25 22.11 -9.49
N PRO A 175 21.15 21.14 -9.70
CA PRO A 175 22.06 20.76 -8.61
C PRO A 175 22.81 22.03 -8.19
N LYS A 176 22.61 22.47 -6.94
CA LYS A 176 23.48 23.53 -6.40
C LYS A 176 24.94 23.04 -6.53
N PRO A 177 25.86 23.91 -6.98
CA PRO A 177 27.27 23.57 -7.09
C PRO A 177 27.85 23.14 -5.73
#